data_AF-A0A8J1XMA6-F1
#
_entry.id   AF-A0A8J1XMA6-F1
#
_cell.length_a   1.000
_cell.length_b   1.000
_cell.length_c   1.000
_cell.angle_alpha   90.00
_cell.angle_beta   90.00
_cell.angle_gamma   90.00
#
_symmetry.space_group_name_H-M   'P 1'
#
loop_
_entity.id
_entity.type
_entity.pdbx_description
1 polymer ?
#
loop_
_entity_poly.entity_id
_entity_poly.type
_entity_poly.pdbx_seq_one_letter_code
_entity_poly.pdbx_strand_id
1 'polypeptide(L)'
;MARHLLGIQRPNVFNPGKPDFHTDILIQPNQELIDFLGPRSWLLFDLTNGDTTWLNLPINQWATHQGYITLAAIVHNLYVVNDAAERSVKDIQDYANAARDGTVRARMILVSSSHRAKIPVFLKNEMQNNL
;
A
#
# COMPACT_ATOMS: atom_id res chain seq x y z
N MET A 1 10.28 12.01 5.96
CA MET A 1 10.08 11.36 4.65
C MET A 1 11.13 11.70 3.60
N ALA A 2 11.17 12.91 3.01
CA ALA A 2 12.06 13.18 1.87
C ALA A 2 13.54 12.90 2.14
N ARG A 3 14.05 13.30 3.31
CA ARG A 3 15.42 12.97 3.74
C ARG A 3 15.68 11.47 3.86
N HIS A 4 14.69 10.71 4.34
CA HIS A 4 14.81 9.25 4.41
C HIS A 4 14.81 8.63 3.01
N LEU A 5 13.95 9.10 2.11
CA LEU A 5 13.94 8.64 0.73
C LEU A 5 15.29 8.88 0.05
N LEU A 6 15.88 10.07 0.23
CA LEU A 6 17.22 10.41 -0.29
C LEU A 6 18.33 9.51 0.25
N GLY A 7 18.15 8.91 1.44
CA GLY A 7 19.07 7.92 2.00
C GLY A 7 18.93 6.52 1.41
N ILE A 8 17.82 6.22 0.72
CA ILE A 8 17.57 4.92 0.08
C ILE A 8 18.19 4.94 -1.32
N GLN A 9 19.05 3.97 -1.62
CA GLN A 9 19.66 3.84 -2.94
C GLN A 9 18.58 3.72 -4.03
N ARG A 10 18.61 4.62 -5.02
CA ARG A 10 17.73 4.57 -6.19
C ARG A 10 18.09 3.37 -7.06
N PRO A 11 17.16 2.45 -7.34
CA PRO A 11 17.38 1.38 -8.30
C PRO A 11 17.59 1.92 -9.72
N ASN A 12 18.46 1.26 -10.49
CA ASN A 12 18.64 1.55 -11.92
C ASN A 12 17.56 0.91 -12.80
N VAL A 13 16.88 -0.10 -12.26
CA VAL A 13 15.82 -0.85 -12.94
C VAL A 13 14.69 -1.06 -11.93
N PHE A 14 13.47 -0.78 -12.37
CA PHE A 14 12.26 -1.09 -11.60
C PHE A 14 11.53 -2.25 -12.28
N ASN A 15 11.17 -3.27 -11.51
CA ASN A 15 10.32 -4.34 -12.01
C ASN A 15 8.85 -3.88 -11.95
N PRO A 16 8.17 -3.69 -13.10
CA PRO A 16 6.76 -3.35 -13.11
C PRO A 16 5.93 -4.52 -12.55
N GLY A 17 4.92 -4.21 -11.74
CA GLY A 17 4.08 -5.20 -11.07
C GLY A 17 3.57 -4.74 -9.72
N LYS A 18 2.78 -5.58 -9.04
CA LYS A 18 2.24 -5.28 -7.71
C LYS A 18 3.38 -4.98 -6.72
N PRO A 19 3.22 -3.99 -5.81
CA PRO A 19 4.13 -3.79 -4.70
C PRO A 19 4.31 -5.10 -3.93
N ASP A 20 5.54 -5.41 -3.53
CA ASP A 20 5.72 -6.40 -2.48
C ASP A 20 5.32 -5.70 -1.18
N PHE A 21 4.13 -6.01 -0.68
CA PHE A 21 3.63 -5.41 0.54
C PHE A 21 4.25 -6.16 1.71
N HIS A 22 5.21 -5.53 2.37
CA HIS A 22 5.80 -5.99 3.62
C HIS A 22 4.75 -5.97 4.72
N THR A 23 3.90 -7.00 4.75
CA THR A 23 2.80 -7.13 5.72
C THR A 23 3.31 -7.32 7.15
N ASP A 24 4.58 -7.69 7.31
CA ASP A 24 5.32 -7.73 8.57
C ASP A 24 5.50 -6.35 9.21
N ILE A 25 5.47 -5.27 8.43
CA ILE A 25 5.48 -3.90 8.95
C ILE A 25 4.13 -3.60 9.60
N LEU A 26 3.01 -4.03 8.98
CA LEU A 26 1.65 -3.77 9.46
C LEU A 26 1.32 -4.39 10.82
N ILE A 27 2.07 -5.41 11.25
CA ILE A 27 1.88 -6.09 12.54
C ILE A 27 2.69 -5.45 13.68
N GLN A 28 3.56 -4.49 13.38
CA GLN A 28 4.30 -3.79 14.40
C GLN A 28 3.46 -2.63 14.97
N PRO A 29 3.51 -2.38 16.29
CA PRO A 29 2.86 -1.22 16.87
C PRO A 29 3.53 0.08 16.39
N ASN A 30 2.79 1.20 16.41
CA ASN A 30 3.28 2.55 16.16
C ASN A 30 3.98 2.78 14.80
N GLN A 31 3.56 2.08 13.74
CA GLN A 31 4.10 2.34 12.41
C GLN A 31 3.73 3.73 11.90
N GLU A 32 4.71 4.40 11.33
CA GLU A 32 4.55 5.63 10.59
C GLU A 32 4.67 5.36 9.09
N LEU A 33 4.14 6.27 8.26
CA LEU A 33 4.24 6.14 6.81
C LEU A 33 5.70 6.11 6.30
N ILE A 34 6.65 6.59 7.11
CA ILE A 34 8.08 6.56 6.78
C ILE A 34 8.66 5.14 6.78
N ASP A 35 8.08 4.22 7.56
CA ASP A 35 8.52 2.83 7.69
C ASP A 35 8.24 2.02 6.42
N PHE A 36 7.32 2.50 5.59
CA PHE A 36 6.98 1.91 4.29
C PHE A 36 7.88 2.41 3.15
N LEU A 37 8.84 3.31 3.42
CA LEU A 37 9.78 3.75 2.40
C LEU A 37 10.77 2.62 2.06
N GLY A 38 10.92 2.37 0.77
CA GLY A 38 11.86 1.36 0.27
C GLY A 38 12.38 1.73 -1.13
N PRO A 39 13.23 0.88 -1.73
CA PRO A 39 13.81 1.16 -3.05
C PRO A 39 12.75 1.45 -4.12
N ARG A 40 11.58 0.82 -4.03
CA ARG A 40 10.45 1.05 -4.94
C ARG A 40 9.75 2.39 -4.77
N SER A 41 9.97 3.14 -3.68
CA SER A 41 9.42 4.49 -3.51
C SER A 41 9.93 5.46 -4.58
N TRP A 42 11.08 5.15 -5.20
CA TRP A 42 11.63 5.91 -6.33
C TRP A 42 10.87 5.71 -7.65
N LEU A 43 10.01 4.69 -7.75
CA LEU A 43 9.33 4.32 -9.00
C LEU A 43 8.49 5.48 -9.57
N LEU A 44 7.83 6.26 -8.71
CA LEU A 44 7.02 7.39 -9.16
C LEU A 44 7.87 8.42 -9.93
N PHE A 45 9.07 8.73 -9.43
CA PHE A 45 9.99 9.67 -10.07
C PHE A 45 10.55 9.10 -11.38
N ASP A 46 10.76 7.79 -11.42
CA ASP A 46 11.22 7.10 -12.63
C ASP A 46 10.15 7.16 -13.75
N LEU A 47 8.91 6.82 -13.42
CA LEU A 47 7.79 6.80 -14.37
C LEU A 47 7.41 8.19 -14.90
N THR A 48 7.58 9.22 -14.07
CA THR A 48 7.23 10.60 -14.42
C THR A 48 8.39 11.38 -15.03
N ASN A 49 9.58 10.76 -15.10
CA ASN A 49 10.84 11.47 -15.34
C ASN A 49 10.97 12.73 -14.46
N GLY A 50 10.50 12.60 -13.22
CA GLY A 50 10.35 13.70 -12.28
C GLY A 50 11.69 14.16 -11.75
N ASP A 51 11.92 15.47 -11.81
CA ASP A 51 13.08 16.08 -11.17
C ASP A 51 13.01 15.89 -9.65
N THR A 52 14.08 15.36 -9.05
CA THR A 52 14.20 15.05 -7.62
C THR A 52 15.01 16.08 -6.84
N THR A 53 15.58 17.08 -7.49
CA THR A 53 16.49 18.06 -6.86
C THR A 53 15.83 18.82 -5.71
N TRP A 54 14.54 19.11 -5.84
CA TRP A 54 13.74 19.78 -4.81
C TRP A 54 13.60 18.99 -3.50
N LEU A 55 13.82 17.67 -3.50
CA LEU A 55 13.81 16.86 -2.26
C LEU A 55 14.89 17.30 -1.27
N ASN A 56 15.96 17.94 -1.75
CA ASN A 56 17.04 18.49 -0.91
C ASN A 56 16.71 19.87 -0.34
N LEU A 57 15.70 20.56 -0.90
CA LEU A 57 15.32 21.88 -0.46
C LEU A 57 14.50 21.84 0.83
N PRO A 58 14.53 22.90 1.65
CA PRO A 58 13.57 23.10 2.72
C PRO A 58 12.12 23.03 2.21
N ILE A 59 11.22 22.46 3.00
CA ILE A 59 9.81 22.21 2.62
C ILE A 59 9.09 23.48 2.14
N ASN A 60 9.38 24.62 2.79
CA ASN A 60 8.79 25.91 2.42
C ASN A 60 9.21 26.42 1.03
N GLN A 61 10.23 25.82 0.40
CA GLN A 61 10.71 26.15 -0.94
C GLN A 61 10.23 25.16 -2.01
N TRP A 62 9.52 24.10 -1.63
CA TRP A 62 9.06 23.09 -2.60
C TRP A 62 8.04 23.67 -3.58
N ALA A 63 7.09 24.46 -3.07
CA ALA A 63 6.03 25.07 -3.88
C ALA A 63 6.55 26.04 -4.96
N THR A 64 7.80 26.50 -4.87
CA THR A 64 8.42 27.36 -5.88
C THR A 64 9.27 26.60 -6.88
N HIS A 65 9.47 25.29 -6.71
CA HIS A 65 10.31 24.49 -7.57
C HIS A 65 9.50 23.81 -8.68
N GLN A 66 9.95 23.98 -9.93
CA GLN A 66 9.21 23.46 -11.09
C GLN A 66 9.00 21.94 -11.05
N GLY A 67 10.03 21.18 -10.65
CA GLY A 67 9.93 19.73 -10.49
C GLY A 67 8.85 19.28 -9.51
N TYR A 68 8.70 19.99 -8.38
CA TYR A 68 7.65 19.72 -7.40
C TYR A 68 6.28 20.06 -7.97
N ILE A 69 6.12 21.23 -8.59
CA ILE A 69 4.84 21.67 -9.18
C ILE A 69 4.34 20.65 -10.21
N THR A 70 5.23 20.21 -11.11
CA THR A 70 4.90 19.23 -12.14
C THR A 70 4.51 17.89 -11.52
N LEU A 71 5.30 17.37 -10.57
CA LEU A 71 4.99 16.08 -9.93
C LEU A 71 3.70 16.15 -9.11
N ALA A 72 3.49 17.24 -8.36
CA ALA A 72 2.28 17.46 -7.59
C ALA A 72 1.04 17.49 -8.49
N ALA A 73 1.12 18.15 -9.66
CA ALA A 73 0.05 18.13 -10.64
C ALA A 73 -0.23 16.72 -11.18
N ILE A 74 0.81 15.92 -11.46
CA ILE A 74 0.63 14.52 -11.90
C ILE A 74 -0.04 13.70 -10.80
N VAL A 75 0.44 13.78 -9.56
CA VAL A 75 -0.11 13.02 -8.41
C VAL A 75 -1.55 13.43 -8.11
N HIS A 76 -1.89 14.72 -8.20
CA HIS A 76 -3.27 15.18 -8.00
C HIS A 76 -4.23 14.72 -9.10
N ASN A 77 -3.75 14.53 -10.32
CA ASN A 77 -4.54 14.09 -11.47
C ASN A 77 -4.41 12.59 -11.74
N LEU A 78 -3.59 11.88 -10.95
CA LEU A 78 -3.60 10.43 -10.92
C LEU A 78 -4.98 10.05 -10.39
N TYR A 79 -5.84 9.63 -11.31
CA TYR A 79 -7.06 8.95 -10.98
C TYR A 79 -6.66 7.66 -10.26
N VAL A 80 -6.51 7.76 -8.94
CA VAL A 80 -6.67 6.64 -8.03
C VAL A 80 -8.17 6.36 -8.05
N VAL A 81 -8.67 5.95 -9.22
CA VAL A 81 -10.02 5.43 -9.31
C VAL A 81 -10.02 4.32 -8.30
N ASN A 82 -11.12 4.30 -7.59
CA ASN A 82 -11.51 3.35 -6.60
C ASN A 82 -11.45 1.89 -7.09
N ASP A 83 -10.68 1.49 -8.12
CA ASP A 83 -10.59 0.12 -8.64
C ASP A 83 -10.35 -0.88 -7.50
N ALA A 84 -9.52 -0.55 -6.51
CA ALA A 84 -9.34 -1.42 -5.37
C ALA A 84 -10.62 -1.56 -4.51
N ALA A 85 -11.34 -0.47 -4.20
CA ALA A 85 -12.55 -0.59 -3.39
C ALA A 85 -13.81 -0.94 -4.20
N GLU A 86 -13.93 -0.55 -5.46
CA GLU A 86 -14.91 -1.04 -6.44
C GLU A 86 -14.73 -2.54 -6.68
N ARG A 87 -13.49 -3.02 -6.85
CA ARG A 87 -13.18 -4.46 -6.91
C ARG A 87 -13.47 -5.14 -5.59
N SER A 88 -13.15 -4.53 -4.45
CA SER A 88 -13.50 -5.09 -3.14
C SER A 88 -15.02 -5.20 -2.95
N VAL A 89 -15.78 -4.17 -3.34
CA VAL A 89 -17.25 -4.18 -3.31
C VAL A 89 -17.79 -5.27 -4.25
N LYS A 90 -17.22 -5.40 -5.44
CA LYS A 90 -17.56 -6.46 -6.39
C LYS A 90 -17.25 -7.85 -5.83
N ASP A 91 -16.08 -8.05 -5.22
CA ASP A 91 -15.67 -9.32 -4.61
C ASP A 91 -16.58 -9.71 -3.45
N ILE A 92 -17.00 -8.73 -2.61
CA ILE A 92 -17.98 -8.95 -1.54
C ILE A 92 -19.35 -9.35 -2.13
N GLN A 93 -19.79 -8.66 -3.18
CA GLN A 93 -21.05 -8.96 -3.85
C GLN A 93 -21.04 -10.35 -4.49
N ASP A 94 -19.96 -10.70 -5.17
CA ASP A 94 -19.76 -11.99 -5.83
C ASP A 94 -19.66 -13.12 -4.77
N TYR A 95 -18.99 -12.86 -3.63
CA TYR A 95 -18.99 -13.76 -2.47
C TYR A 95 -20.41 -13.97 -1.91
N ALA A 96 -21.16 -12.89 -1.67
CA ALA A 96 -22.51 -12.97 -1.11
C ALA A 96 -23.47 -13.75 -2.01
N ASN A 97 -23.28 -13.65 -3.33
CA ASN A 97 -24.06 -14.39 -4.32
C ASN A 97 -23.66 -15.87 -4.35
N ALA A 98 -22.35 -16.17 -4.37
CA ALA A 98 -21.82 -17.54 -4.40
C ALA A 98 -22.11 -18.32 -3.11
N ALA A 99 -22.09 -17.66 -1.95
CA ALA A 99 -22.33 -18.27 -0.64
C ALA A 99 -23.79 -18.72 -0.41
N ARG A 100 -24.71 -18.41 -1.35
CA ARG A 100 -26.08 -18.94 -1.35
C ARG A 100 -26.11 -20.45 -1.63
N ASP A 101 -25.09 -20.98 -2.33
CA ASP A 101 -24.87 -22.41 -2.46
C ASP A 101 -24.08 -22.93 -1.25
N GLY A 102 -24.66 -23.88 -0.51
CA GLY A 102 -24.05 -24.44 0.70
C GLY A 102 -22.70 -25.14 0.45
N THR A 103 -22.51 -25.73 -0.73
CA THR A 103 -21.27 -26.42 -1.12
C THR A 103 -20.16 -25.42 -1.41
N VAL A 104 -20.48 -24.34 -2.14
CA VAL A 104 -19.53 -23.27 -2.45
C VAL A 104 -19.14 -22.53 -1.18
N ARG A 105 -20.11 -22.24 -0.32
CA ARG A 105 -19.88 -21.64 0.99
C ARG A 105 -18.94 -22.48 1.86
N ALA A 106 -19.14 -23.79 1.92
CA ALA A 106 -18.27 -24.68 2.69
C ALA A 106 -16.82 -24.68 2.18
N ARG A 107 -16.62 -24.70 0.85
CA ARG A 107 -15.28 -24.59 0.23
C ARG A 107 -14.62 -23.24 0.54
N MET A 108 -15.36 -22.14 0.49
CA MET A 108 -14.83 -20.82 0.84
C MET A 108 -14.43 -20.71 2.32
N ILE A 109 -15.21 -21.30 3.23
CA ILE A 109 -14.86 -21.37 4.66
C ILE A 109 -13.57 -22.18 4.86
N LEU A 110 -13.39 -23.28 4.13
CA LEU A 110 -12.17 -24.09 4.21
C LEU A 110 -10.93 -23.33 3.71
N VAL A 111 -11.03 -22.62 2.58
CA VAL A 111 -9.93 -21.82 2.03
C VAL A 111 -9.60 -20.65 2.95
N SER A 112 -10.62 -19.92 3.43
CA SER A 112 -10.40 -18.78 4.33
C SER A 112 -9.83 -19.19 5.69
N SER A 113 -10.27 -20.31 6.26
CA SER A 113 -9.69 -20.85 7.50
C SER A 113 -8.25 -21.32 7.31
N SER A 114 -7.94 -21.97 6.19
CA SER A 114 -6.56 -22.34 5.83
C SER A 114 -5.65 -21.12 5.61
N HIS A 115 -6.17 -20.05 5.03
CA HIS A 115 -5.43 -18.79 4.86
C HIS A 115 -5.22 -18.08 6.21
N ARG A 116 -6.25 -17.99 7.06
CA ARG A 116 -6.13 -17.44 8.42
C ARG A 116 -5.11 -18.20 9.26
N ALA A 117 -5.01 -19.53 9.12
CA ALA A 117 -4.03 -20.33 9.84
C ALA A 117 -2.57 -20.01 9.43
N LYS A 118 -2.35 -19.43 8.25
CA LYS A 118 -1.03 -18.98 7.78
C LYS A 118 -0.66 -17.58 8.27
N ILE A 119 -1.62 -16.83 8.80
CA ILE A 119 -1.39 -15.49 9.37
C ILE A 119 -1.21 -15.67 10.89
N PRO A 120 -0.06 -15.27 11.47
CA PRO A 120 0.13 -15.33 12.92
C PRO A 120 -1.01 -14.61 13.64
N VAL A 121 -1.63 -15.28 14.61
CA VAL A 121 -2.83 -14.80 15.32
C VAL A 121 -2.51 -13.54 16.11
N PHE A 122 -2.88 -12.37 15.60
CA PHE A 122 -2.60 -11.10 16.29
C PHE A 122 -3.59 -10.76 17.42
N LEU A 123 -4.74 -11.43 17.55
CA LEU A 123 -5.77 -11.00 18.52
C LEU A 123 -6.54 -12.17 19.15
N LYS A 124 -5.88 -12.99 19.97
CA LYS A 124 -6.60 -13.83 20.96
C LYS A 124 -6.44 -13.37 22.41
N ASN A 125 -5.46 -12.53 22.72
CA ASN A 125 -5.20 -12.14 24.11
C ASN A 125 -5.83 -10.80 24.53
N GLU A 126 -6.26 -9.94 23.60
CA GLU A 126 -6.88 -8.65 23.97
C GLU A 126 -8.40 -8.71 24.16
N MET A 127 -9.08 -9.73 23.64
CA MET A 127 -10.54 -9.90 23.83
C MET A 127 -10.92 -10.74 25.05
N GLN A 128 -9.96 -11.33 25.77
CA GLN A 128 -10.24 -12.13 26.98
C GLN A 128 -10.14 -11.33 28.29
N ASN A 129 -9.68 -10.07 28.23
CA ASN A 129 -9.51 -9.21 29.42
C ASN A 129 -10.63 -8.16 29.61
N ASN A 130 -11.75 -8.27 28.88
CA ASN A 130 -12.89 -7.35 28.98
C ASN A 130 -14.25 -8.06 29.15
N LEU A 131 -14.26 -9.22 29.82
CA LEU A 131 -15.50 -9.87 30.30
C LEU A 131 -15.40 -10.18 31.79
#